data_AF-L9YV05-F1
#
_entry.id   AF-L9YV05-F1
#
_cell.length_a   1.000
_cell.length_b   1.000
_cell.length_c   1.000
_cell.angle_alpha   90.00
_cell.angle_beta   90.00
_cell.angle_gamma   90.00
#
_symmetry.space_group_name_H-M   'P 1'
#
loop_
_entity.id
_entity.type
_entity.pdbx_description
1 polymer ?
#
loop_
_entity_poly.entity_id
_entity_poly.type
_entity_poly.pdbx_seq_one_letter_code
_entity_poly.pdbx_strand_id
1 'polypeptide(L)'
;QWLSQELYGGKHMLTDEGALVERTRRWAVAEWLVDEGLDKSLLPDEYQPDSGSVIGNVRPELRSVLSKTERPGDLAQVYLDPNQRFWHDVLRTYDDPWELADCPVDASLEHELWDEWTQSYRAGEYETCTTRAEQRHQRLEETYGDVPWTGIWKQAIDVAELATELETWEERGDTDDVVELYGDVEEGTWQIDNAVFNLIISGDPESSLPEEHPATATLDDLRSSLVETRYLEYLSDLGDLVVDQIEAGSPFVEGPDGQERNHAHQFFAEEQEYLQSGQSVALFIVDALRFDLAHELAESIRRELSHLEVDENAWVGSFPSDTEFGKAALTPGSKFSYNVEMDDGELVPERNGRHITNYRREELLKNDGWSYIMEDDEDKTGWSNTRVAYYWNDIDKTGEEELTDFEALFSDRIEAIARIICEKLDQGEWDRAYILSDHGFVSLPK
;
A
#
# COMPACT_ATOMS: atom_id res chain seq x y z
N GLN A 1 26.22 37.06 1.35
CA GLN A 1 27.09 38.22 0.98
C GLN A 1 26.58 39.01 -0.23
N TRP A 2 26.24 38.35 -1.35
CA TRP A 2 25.71 39.03 -2.55
C TRP A 2 24.35 39.73 -2.29
N LEU A 3 23.36 39.01 -1.75
CA LEU A 3 22.05 39.57 -1.35
C LEU A 3 22.11 40.77 -0.38
N SER A 4 23.10 40.78 0.52
CA SER A 4 23.31 41.87 1.48
C SER A 4 23.73 43.18 0.82
N GLN A 5 24.42 43.13 -0.32
CA GLN A 5 24.83 44.34 -1.06
C GLN A 5 23.69 44.94 -1.88
N GLU A 6 22.79 44.11 -2.41
CA GLU A 6 21.70 44.55 -3.28
C GLU A 6 20.42 44.96 -2.54
N LEU A 7 20.07 44.29 -1.43
CA LEU A 7 18.86 44.61 -0.66
C LEU A 7 18.94 45.95 0.11
N TYR A 8 20.15 46.44 0.43
CA TYR A 8 20.32 47.55 1.40
C TYR A 8 20.96 48.82 0.84
N GLY A 9 21.17 48.92 -0.48
CA GLY A 9 21.63 50.16 -1.12
C GLY A 9 22.82 50.81 -0.41
N GLY A 10 23.79 50.00 0.03
CA GLY A 10 25.03 50.46 0.64
C GLY A 10 24.94 51.32 1.91
N LYS A 11 23.80 51.49 2.59
CA LYS A 11 23.68 52.48 3.68
C LYS A 11 23.16 52.02 5.05
N HIS A 12 22.75 50.77 5.22
CA HIS A 12 22.67 50.16 6.55
C HIS A 12 23.05 48.69 6.44
N MET A 13 24.29 48.36 6.79
CA MET A 13 24.64 46.98 7.08
C MET A 13 23.86 46.56 8.33
N LEU A 14 22.87 45.69 8.17
CA LEU A 14 22.56 44.74 9.25
C LEU A 14 23.86 43.99 9.51
N THR A 15 24.46 44.23 10.67
CA THR A 15 25.70 43.56 11.11
C THR A 15 25.44 42.14 11.60
N ASP A 16 24.18 41.71 11.62
CA ASP A 16 23.76 40.38 12.03
C ASP A 16 23.41 39.52 10.80
N GLU A 17 24.25 38.52 10.57
CA GLU A 17 24.11 37.55 9.48
C GLU A 17 22.81 36.73 9.62
N GLY A 18 22.36 36.45 10.85
CA GLY A 18 21.13 35.70 11.11
C GLY A 18 19.88 36.45 10.65
N ALA A 19 19.75 37.72 11.04
CA ALA A 19 18.63 38.57 10.64
C ALA A 19 18.54 38.78 9.12
N LEU A 20 19.68 38.79 8.42
CA LEU A 20 19.71 38.86 6.96
C LEU A 20 19.18 37.57 6.31
N VAL A 21 19.57 36.41 6.84
CA VAL A 21 19.11 35.11 6.35
C VAL A 21 17.60 34.95 6.57
N GLU A 22 17.11 35.26 7.77
CA GLU A 22 15.69 35.17 8.12
C GLU A 22 14.83 36.06 7.22
N ARG A 23 15.22 37.34 7.04
CA ARG A 23 14.50 38.27 6.16
C ARG A 23 14.50 37.82 4.70
N THR A 24 15.62 37.26 4.23
CA THR A 24 15.73 36.73 2.86
C THR A 24 14.78 35.54 2.67
N ARG A 25 14.72 34.63 3.64
CA ARG A 25 13.81 33.47 3.60
C ARG A 25 12.36 33.92 3.64
N ARG A 26 11.98 34.80 4.58
CA ARG A 26 10.63 35.36 4.66
C ARG A 26 10.18 36.00 3.34
N TRP A 27 11.07 36.76 2.70
CA TRP A 27 10.82 37.33 1.38
C TRP A 27 10.67 36.28 0.28
N ALA A 28 11.54 35.26 0.27
CA ALA A 28 11.45 34.16 -0.68
C ALA A 28 10.10 33.44 -0.59
N VAL A 29 9.64 33.14 0.63
CA VAL A 29 8.34 32.48 0.84
C VAL A 29 7.17 33.35 0.37
N ALA A 30 7.21 34.67 0.60
CA ALA A 30 6.19 35.59 0.11
C ALA A 30 6.06 35.57 -1.43
N GLU A 31 7.17 35.54 -2.16
CA GLU A 31 7.14 35.43 -3.62
C GLU A 31 6.51 34.12 -4.10
N TRP A 32 6.83 33.00 -3.44
CA TRP A 32 6.21 31.72 -3.76
C TRP A 32 4.70 31.77 -3.49
N LEU A 33 4.27 32.24 -2.32
CA LEU A 33 2.84 32.35 -2.02
C LEU A 33 2.10 33.21 -3.06
N VAL A 34 2.67 34.34 -3.47
CA VAL A 34 2.05 35.20 -4.51
C VAL A 34 2.05 34.55 -5.88
N ASP A 35 3.08 33.78 -6.23
CA ASP A 35 3.13 33.01 -7.48
C ASP A 35 2.05 31.93 -7.53
N GLU A 36 1.78 31.28 -6.40
CA GLU A 36 0.74 30.27 -6.25
C GLU A 36 -0.65 30.89 -6.03
N GLY A 37 -0.78 32.23 -6.03
CA GLY A 37 -2.08 32.92 -6.10
C GLY A 37 -2.42 33.84 -4.94
N LEU A 38 -1.57 33.93 -3.90
CA LEU A 38 -1.80 34.85 -2.78
C LEU A 38 -1.89 36.30 -3.29
N ASP A 39 -2.95 37.02 -2.92
CA ASP A 39 -3.00 38.45 -3.17
C ASP A 39 -1.89 39.15 -2.39
N LYS A 40 -0.90 39.69 -3.12
CA LYS A 40 0.23 40.42 -2.54
C LYS A 40 -0.20 41.58 -1.64
N SER A 41 -1.40 42.13 -1.80
CA SER A 41 -1.89 43.19 -0.91
C SER A 41 -2.01 42.76 0.56
N LEU A 42 -2.07 41.44 0.80
CA LEU A 42 -2.06 40.82 2.13
C LEU A 42 -0.67 40.82 2.79
N LEU A 43 0.39 41.05 2.02
CA LEU A 43 1.76 41.11 2.52
C LEU A 43 2.13 42.57 2.88
N PRO A 44 2.97 42.80 3.92
CA PRO A 44 3.54 44.12 4.18
C PRO A 44 4.32 44.63 2.96
N ASP A 45 4.26 45.94 2.70
CA ASP A 45 4.86 46.58 1.52
C ASP A 45 6.32 46.18 1.26
N GLU A 46 7.11 45.93 2.30
CA GLU A 46 8.53 45.53 2.18
C GLU A 46 8.75 44.09 1.68
N TYR A 47 7.69 43.28 1.59
CA TYR A 47 7.68 41.91 1.06
C TYR A 47 6.76 41.72 -0.15
N GLN A 48 6.12 42.78 -0.67
CA GLN A 48 5.25 42.70 -1.84
C GLN A 48 6.03 42.54 -3.17
N PRO A 49 5.61 41.64 -4.07
CA PRO A 49 6.19 41.54 -5.41
C PRO A 49 5.74 42.68 -6.36
N ASP A 50 6.62 43.67 -6.65
CA ASP A 50 6.65 44.58 -7.83
C ASP A 50 7.67 45.74 -7.63
N SER A 51 8.33 46.36 -8.63
CA SER A 51 8.52 46.15 -10.07
C SER A 51 9.92 46.72 -10.40
N GLY A 52 10.89 45.85 -10.71
CA GLY A 52 12.32 46.20 -10.79
C GLY A 52 13.14 45.83 -9.55
N SER A 53 12.59 45.02 -8.64
CA SER A 53 13.36 44.48 -7.52
C SER A 53 14.41 43.48 -8.04
N VAL A 54 15.57 43.47 -7.42
CA VAL A 54 16.73 42.63 -7.79
C VAL A 54 16.37 41.13 -7.79
N ILE A 55 15.32 40.73 -7.07
CA ILE A 55 15.09 39.35 -6.65
C ILE A 55 13.97 38.64 -7.42
N GLY A 56 13.20 39.33 -8.26
CA GLY A 56 12.47 38.67 -9.36
C GLY A 56 13.40 37.85 -10.28
N ASN A 57 14.70 38.19 -10.30
CA ASN A 57 15.76 37.42 -10.97
C ASN A 57 16.27 36.22 -10.16
N VAL A 58 15.97 36.12 -8.86
CA VAL A 58 16.45 35.10 -7.92
C VAL A 58 15.40 34.00 -7.73
N ARG A 59 14.15 34.16 -8.20
CA ARG A 59 13.15 33.08 -8.26
C ARG A 59 13.68 31.82 -8.98
N PRO A 60 14.32 31.92 -10.17
CA PRO A 60 15.02 30.80 -10.79
C PRO A 60 16.19 30.27 -9.94
N GLU A 61 16.85 31.13 -9.16
CA GLU A 61 17.97 30.75 -8.30
C GLU A 61 17.50 30.01 -7.03
N LEU A 62 16.36 30.39 -6.45
CA LEU A 62 15.71 29.68 -5.35
C LEU A 62 15.17 28.33 -5.80
N ARG A 63 14.43 28.28 -6.92
CA ARG A 63 14.06 27.00 -7.57
C ARG A 63 15.30 26.18 -7.90
N SER A 64 16.36 26.82 -8.38
CA SER A 64 17.64 26.16 -8.65
C SER A 64 18.39 25.73 -7.40
N VAL A 65 18.21 26.39 -6.25
CA VAL A 65 18.83 25.99 -4.98
C VAL A 65 18.07 24.79 -4.44
N LEU A 66 16.73 24.81 -4.45
CA LEU A 66 15.93 23.64 -4.13
C LEU A 66 16.28 22.46 -5.05
N SER A 67 16.40 22.69 -6.36
CA SER A 67 16.64 21.64 -7.35
C SER A 67 18.10 21.20 -7.52
N LYS A 68 19.10 21.95 -7.02
CA LYS A 68 20.53 21.61 -7.12
C LYS A 68 21.17 21.29 -5.77
N THR A 69 20.41 21.35 -4.69
CA THR A 69 20.92 20.95 -3.38
C THR A 69 21.05 19.44 -3.35
N GLU A 70 22.24 18.92 -3.08
CA GLU A 70 22.49 17.47 -2.93
C GLU A 70 21.82 16.87 -1.66
N ARG A 71 21.09 17.69 -0.89
CA ARG A 71 20.40 17.35 0.36
C ARG A 71 19.03 18.03 0.48
N PRO A 72 18.04 17.67 -0.34
CA PRO A 72 16.70 18.27 -0.29
C PRO A 72 16.04 18.20 1.11
N GLY A 73 16.31 17.15 1.89
CA GLY A 73 15.86 17.05 3.28
C GLY A 73 16.35 18.15 4.23
N ASP A 74 17.56 18.69 4.02
CA ASP A 74 18.06 19.82 4.82
C ASP A 74 17.23 21.10 4.56
N LEU A 75 16.60 21.22 3.40
CA LEU A 75 15.74 22.34 3.04
C LEU A 75 14.34 22.20 3.66
N ALA A 76 13.79 20.99 3.72
CA ALA A 76 12.54 20.71 4.42
C ALA A 76 12.64 21.15 5.90
N GLN A 77 13.75 20.80 6.57
CA GLN A 77 14.03 21.20 7.95
C GLN A 77 14.19 22.73 8.15
N VAL A 78 14.30 23.51 7.07
CA VAL A 78 14.42 24.97 7.14
C VAL A 78 13.10 25.66 6.81
N TYR A 79 12.39 25.20 5.78
CA TYR A 79 11.18 25.88 5.30
C TYR A 79 9.89 25.31 5.90
N LEU A 80 9.92 24.05 6.35
CA LEU A 80 8.80 23.37 6.98
C LEU A 80 8.95 23.28 8.51
N ASP A 81 10.01 23.89 9.09
CA ASP A 81 10.16 24.03 10.54
C ASP A 81 9.04 24.93 11.11
N PRO A 82 8.15 24.40 11.97
CA PRO A 82 7.04 25.17 12.56
C PRO A 82 7.48 26.40 13.36
N ASN A 83 8.76 26.47 13.76
CA ASN A 83 9.32 27.63 14.45
C ASN A 83 9.56 28.83 13.52
N GLN A 84 9.66 28.62 12.20
CA GLN A 84 10.06 29.67 11.27
C GLN A 84 8.92 30.62 10.84
N ARG A 85 7.65 30.32 11.18
CA ARG A 85 6.43 31.18 11.11
C ARG A 85 6.50 32.40 10.17
N PHE A 86 6.86 32.20 8.90
CA PHE A 86 7.17 33.32 8.00
C PHE A 86 5.93 34.17 7.71
N TRP A 87 4.79 33.53 7.48
CA TRP A 87 3.53 34.19 7.11
C TRP A 87 2.30 33.70 7.89
N HIS A 88 2.50 33.14 9.09
CA HIS A 88 1.43 32.63 9.95
C HIS A 88 0.25 33.60 10.13
N ASP A 89 0.52 34.89 10.36
CA ASP A 89 -0.53 35.90 10.57
C ASP A 89 -1.42 36.11 9.32
N VAL A 90 -0.87 35.88 8.13
CA VAL A 90 -1.59 36.00 6.86
C VAL A 90 -2.38 34.73 6.58
N LEU A 91 -1.70 33.58 6.65
CA LEU A 91 -2.25 32.28 6.28
C LEU A 91 -3.42 31.84 7.16
N ARG A 92 -3.35 32.11 8.48
CA ARG A 92 -4.45 31.83 9.42
C ARG A 92 -5.76 32.55 9.11
N THR A 93 -5.70 33.63 8.34
CA THR A 93 -6.87 34.43 7.94
C THR A 93 -7.20 34.30 6.45
N TYR A 94 -6.50 33.41 5.75
CA TYR A 94 -6.75 33.14 4.35
C TYR A 94 -7.97 32.23 4.21
N ASP A 95 -8.87 32.54 3.28
CA ASP A 95 -10.18 31.90 3.21
C ASP A 95 -10.11 30.43 2.78
N ASP A 96 -9.19 30.06 1.88
CA ASP A 96 -8.99 28.68 1.43
C ASP A 96 -7.49 28.38 1.24
N PRO A 97 -6.82 27.77 2.23
CA PRO A 97 -5.38 27.48 2.14
C PRO A 97 -5.04 26.49 1.01
N TRP A 98 -6.00 25.69 0.53
CA TRP A 98 -5.76 24.74 -0.57
C TRP A 98 -5.50 25.42 -1.91
N GLU A 99 -5.92 26.67 -2.10
CA GLU A 99 -5.52 27.47 -3.28
C GLU A 99 -3.99 27.66 -3.36
N LEU A 100 -3.30 27.55 -2.22
CA LEU A 100 -1.86 27.73 -2.11
C LEU A 100 -1.10 26.41 -1.94
N ALA A 101 -1.77 25.25 -2.08
CA ALA A 101 -1.21 23.93 -1.79
C ALA A 101 0.04 23.57 -2.65
N ASP A 102 0.25 24.26 -3.76
CA ASP A 102 1.44 24.12 -4.59
C ASP A 102 2.66 24.92 -4.08
N CYS A 103 2.51 25.68 -2.99
CA CYS A 103 3.64 26.37 -2.34
C CYS A 103 4.39 25.36 -1.44
N PRO A 104 5.67 25.04 -1.73
CA PRO A 104 6.36 24.00 -0.99
C PRO A 104 7.10 24.52 0.26
N VAL A 105 7.15 25.83 0.51
CA VAL A 105 8.16 26.47 1.39
C VAL A 105 7.59 27.25 2.59
N ASP A 106 6.47 26.82 3.19
CA ASP A 106 5.96 27.46 4.40
C ASP A 106 5.33 26.47 5.40
N ALA A 107 5.92 26.39 6.60
CA ALA A 107 5.43 25.56 7.70
C ALA A 107 4.06 26.00 8.27
N SER A 108 3.72 27.28 8.15
CA SER A 108 2.40 27.78 8.56
C SER A 108 1.34 27.35 7.55
N LEU A 109 1.68 27.29 6.25
CA LEU A 109 0.79 26.71 5.25
C LEU A 109 0.55 25.23 5.53
N GLU A 110 1.60 24.46 5.88
CA GLU A 110 1.42 23.05 6.30
C GLU A 110 0.42 22.90 7.44
N HIS A 111 0.49 23.81 8.42
CA HIS A 111 -0.42 23.80 9.55
C HIS A 111 -1.87 24.00 9.10
N GLU A 112 -2.14 25.03 8.30
CA GLU A 112 -3.50 25.35 7.84
C GLU A 112 -4.03 24.26 6.88
N LEU A 113 -3.20 23.71 6.00
CA LEU A 113 -3.58 22.61 5.11
C LEU A 113 -3.97 21.36 5.90
N TRP A 114 -3.21 21.01 6.94
CA TRP A 114 -3.50 19.86 7.79
C TRP A 114 -4.77 20.07 8.64
N ASP A 115 -4.97 21.28 9.17
CA ASP A 115 -6.18 21.62 9.94
C ASP A 115 -7.44 21.55 9.07
N GLU A 116 -7.40 22.08 7.85
CA GLU A 116 -8.50 21.95 6.88
C GLU A 116 -8.71 20.49 6.44
N TRP A 117 -7.64 19.75 6.17
CA TRP A 117 -7.73 18.31 5.86
C TRP A 117 -8.40 17.53 6.99
N THR A 118 -7.99 17.77 8.24
CA THR A 118 -8.56 17.11 9.42
C THR A 118 -10.04 17.48 9.61
N GLN A 119 -10.44 18.71 9.28
CA GLN A 119 -11.83 19.14 9.32
C GLN A 119 -12.67 18.41 8.26
N SER A 120 -12.20 18.35 7.01
CA SER A 120 -12.85 17.59 5.93
C SER A 120 -12.96 16.11 6.28
N TYR A 121 -11.90 15.51 6.83
CA TYR A 121 -11.90 14.11 7.24
C TYR A 121 -12.98 13.85 8.31
N ARG A 122 -13.07 14.71 9.33
CA ARG A 122 -14.10 14.61 10.38
C ARG A 122 -15.52 14.87 9.86
N ALA A 123 -15.64 15.51 8.70
CA ALA A 123 -16.92 15.72 8.03
C ALA A 123 -17.33 14.55 7.11
N GLY A 124 -16.49 13.51 6.97
CA GLY A 124 -16.72 12.38 6.07
C GLY A 124 -16.38 12.68 4.61
N GLU A 125 -15.60 13.73 4.33
CA GLU A 125 -15.24 14.12 2.96
C GLU A 125 -14.01 13.33 2.47
N TYR A 126 -14.02 12.00 2.60
CA TYR A 126 -12.82 11.16 2.46
C TYR A 126 -12.19 11.21 1.06
N GLU A 127 -12.97 11.14 -0.02
CA GLU A 127 -12.44 11.30 -1.39
C GLU A 127 -11.73 12.64 -1.60
N THR A 128 -12.26 13.71 -1.00
CA THR A 128 -11.65 15.05 -1.04
C THR A 128 -10.35 15.06 -0.24
N CYS A 129 -10.33 14.39 0.91
CA CYS A 129 -9.13 14.21 1.72
C CYS A 129 -8.03 13.44 0.98
N THR A 130 -8.37 12.35 0.28
CA THR A 130 -7.44 11.59 -0.57
C THR A 130 -6.81 12.48 -1.63
N THR A 131 -7.64 13.15 -2.45
CA THR A 131 -7.18 14.03 -3.53
C THR A 131 -6.25 15.15 -3.02
N ARG A 132 -6.61 15.76 -1.89
CA ARG A 132 -5.84 16.82 -1.25
C ARG A 132 -4.51 16.32 -0.69
N ALA A 133 -4.53 15.16 -0.04
CA ALA A 133 -3.32 14.55 0.50
C ALA A 133 -2.37 14.09 -0.63
N GLU A 134 -2.89 13.52 -1.72
CA GLU A 134 -2.13 13.17 -2.93
C GLU A 134 -1.44 14.40 -3.54
N GLN A 135 -2.21 15.48 -3.76
CA GLN A 135 -1.65 16.74 -4.28
C GLN A 135 -0.49 17.21 -3.39
N ARG A 136 -0.69 17.18 -2.06
CA ARG A 136 0.33 17.69 -1.15
C ARG A 136 1.54 16.76 -1.05
N HIS A 137 1.32 15.45 -1.00
CA HIS A 137 2.37 14.44 -1.02
C HIS A 137 3.25 14.58 -2.26
N GLN A 138 2.64 14.56 -3.46
CA GLN A 138 3.36 14.71 -4.72
C GLN A 138 4.16 16.02 -4.74
N ARG A 139 3.56 17.12 -4.28
CA ARG A 139 4.21 18.41 -4.31
C ARG A 139 5.48 18.46 -3.44
N LEU A 140 5.40 17.88 -2.25
CA LEU A 140 6.51 17.81 -1.32
C LEU A 140 7.56 16.80 -1.80
N GLU A 141 7.17 15.66 -2.34
CA GLU A 141 8.08 14.65 -2.88
C GLU A 141 8.90 15.21 -4.06
N GLU A 142 8.24 15.89 -5.00
CA GLU A 142 8.93 16.55 -6.12
C GLU A 142 9.95 17.60 -5.66
N THR A 143 9.71 18.22 -4.49
CA THR A 143 10.55 19.32 -3.99
C THR A 143 11.66 18.85 -3.04
N TYR A 144 11.34 17.92 -2.15
CA TYR A 144 12.17 17.50 -1.02
C TYR A 144 12.57 16.03 -1.06
N GLY A 145 12.03 15.24 -1.98
CA GLY A 145 12.16 13.79 -1.98
C GLY A 145 11.54 13.17 -0.74
N ASP A 146 12.02 11.99 -0.37
CA ASP A 146 11.56 11.25 0.80
C ASP A 146 12.04 11.90 2.11
N VAL A 147 11.12 12.55 2.82
CA VAL A 147 11.34 13.26 4.09
C VAL A 147 10.16 13.02 5.04
N PRO A 148 10.29 13.26 6.36
CA PRO A 148 9.18 13.06 7.29
C PRO A 148 7.86 13.77 6.89
N TRP A 149 7.95 14.95 6.26
CA TRP A 149 6.78 15.67 5.77
C TRP A 149 6.09 15.00 4.56
N THR A 150 6.80 14.27 3.70
CA THR A 150 6.12 13.50 2.64
C THR A 150 5.44 12.27 3.22
N GLY A 151 6.04 11.67 4.25
CA GLY A 151 5.49 10.52 4.97
C GLY A 151 4.14 10.82 5.62
N ILE A 152 3.95 11.98 6.26
CA ILE A 152 2.64 12.31 6.87
C ILE A 152 1.53 12.43 5.84
N TRP A 153 1.81 12.99 4.67
CA TRP A 153 0.80 13.17 3.63
C TRP A 153 0.55 11.86 2.89
N LYS A 154 1.56 10.98 2.79
CA LYS A 154 1.35 9.60 2.36
C LYS A 154 0.40 8.87 3.31
N GLN A 155 0.64 8.95 4.62
CA GLN A 155 -0.25 8.29 5.57
C GLN A 155 -1.64 8.95 5.64
N ALA A 156 -1.75 10.24 5.37
CA ALA A 156 -3.06 10.89 5.22
C ALA A 156 -3.85 10.33 4.02
N ILE A 157 -3.19 9.93 2.93
CA ILE A 157 -3.81 9.20 1.81
C ILE A 157 -4.34 7.86 2.34
N ASP A 158 -3.47 7.03 2.95
CA ASP A 158 -3.82 5.70 3.46
C ASP A 158 -5.01 5.76 4.45
N VAL A 159 -5.02 6.75 5.35
CA VAL A 159 -6.11 6.97 6.32
C VAL A 159 -7.41 7.36 5.64
N ALA A 160 -7.38 8.24 4.62
CA ALA A 160 -8.57 8.65 3.90
C ALA A 160 -9.13 7.53 3.01
N GLU A 161 -8.27 6.75 2.36
CA GLU A 161 -8.65 5.57 1.57
C GLU A 161 -9.31 4.52 2.45
N LEU A 162 -8.69 4.12 3.56
CA LEU A 162 -9.29 3.16 4.48
C LEU A 162 -10.63 3.64 5.03
N ALA A 163 -10.75 4.93 5.36
CA ALA A 163 -12.01 5.49 5.83
C ALA A 163 -13.12 5.43 4.76
N THR A 164 -12.78 5.67 3.49
CA THR A 164 -13.68 5.57 2.32
C THR A 164 -14.14 4.13 2.12
N GLU A 165 -13.23 3.17 2.16
CA GLU A 165 -13.55 1.74 1.97
C GLU A 165 -14.47 1.22 3.09
N LEU A 166 -14.20 1.61 4.34
CA LEU A 166 -15.04 1.25 5.48
C LEU A 166 -16.42 1.94 5.44
N GLU A 167 -16.50 3.19 4.99
CA GLU A 167 -17.80 3.86 4.77
C GLU A 167 -18.60 3.18 3.66
N THR A 168 -17.94 2.83 2.55
CA THR A 168 -18.56 2.07 1.45
C THR A 168 -19.10 0.73 1.93
N TRP A 169 -18.36 0.03 2.80
CA TRP A 169 -18.84 -1.18 3.47
C TRP A 169 -20.08 -0.94 4.33
N GLU A 170 -20.06 0.07 5.20
CA GLU A 170 -21.16 0.40 6.12
C GLU A 170 -22.43 0.84 5.39
N GLU A 171 -22.30 1.45 4.22
CA GLU A 171 -23.42 1.85 3.36
C GLU A 171 -23.93 0.70 2.47
N ARG A 172 -23.18 -0.39 2.34
CA ARG A 172 -23.54 -1.54 1.49
C ARG A 172 -24.74 -2.27 2.07
N GLY A 173 -25.72 -2.60 1.22
CA GLY A 173 -26.98 -3.23 1.65
C GLY A 173 -27.50 -4.38 0.78
N ASP A 174 -26.76 -4.84 -0.23
CA ASP A 174 -27.37 -5.56 -1.36
C ASP A 174 -26.87 -7.00 -1.60
N THR A 175 -25.88 -7.52 -0.88
CA THR A 175 -25.49 -8.94 -0.99
C THR A 175 -25.02 -9.50 0.35
N ASP A 176 -25.49 -10.70 0.69
CA ASP A 176 -25.09 -11.48 1.87
C ASP A 176 -24.00 -12.51 1.51
N ASP A 177 -23.45 -12.44 0.30
CA ASP A 177 -22.55 -13.46 -0.23
C ASP A 177 -21.07 -13.06 -0.09
N VAL A 178 -20.41 -13.67 0.90
CA VAL A 178 -19.06 -13.27 1.30
C VAL A 178 -18.01 -13.40 0.19
N VAL A 179 -18.15 -14.36 -0.72
CA VAL A 179 -17.14 -14.57 -1.78
C VAL A 179 -17.30 -13.54 -2.89
N GLU A 180 -18.52 -13.08 -3.18
CA GLU A 180 -18.73 -11.97 -4.11
C GLU A 180 -18.26 -10.66 -3.47
N LEU A 181 -18.61 -10.46 -2.19
CA LEU A 181 -18.17 -9.29 -1.43
C LEU A 181 -16.65 -9.16 -1.37
N TYR A 182 -15.96 -10.23 -1.00
CA TYR A 182 -14.52 -10.22 -0.78
C TYR A 182 -13.71 -10.52 -2.04
N GLY A 183 -14.21 -11.38 -2.92
CA GLY A 183 -13.45 -11.92 -4.06
C GLY A 183 -13.68 -11.19 -5.38
N ASP A 184 -14.48 -10.13 -5.43
CA ASP A 184 -14.54 -9.27 -6.61
C ASP A 184 -13.18 -8.59 -6.82
N VAL A 185 -12.56 -8.81 -7.97
CA VAL A 185 -11.20 -8.32 -8.27
C VAL A 185 -11.16 -6.79 -8.43
N GLU A 186 -12.27 -6.15 -8.78
CA GLU A 186 -12.33 -4.70 -9.03
C GLU A 186 -12.90 -3.93 -7.84
N GLU A 187 -13.95 -4.45 -7.19
CA GLU A 187 -14.75 -3.75 -6.16
C GLU A 187 -14.90 -4.57 -4.85
N GLY A 188 -14.01 -5.54 -4.63
CA GLY A 188 -14.07 -6.43 -3.48
C GLY A 188 -13.58 -5.77 -2.19
N THR A 189 -14.12 -6.21 -1.07
CA THR A 189 -13.76 -5.70 0.26
C THR A 189 -12.34 -6.05 0.70
N TRP A 190 -11.59 -6.82 -0.10
CA TRP A 190 -10.15 -6.98 0.03
C TRP A 190 -9.41 -5.62 -0.03
N GLN A 191 -10.00 -4.60 -0.64
CA GLN A 191 -9.46 -3.23 -0.64
C GLN A 191 -9.33 -2.65 0.77
N ILE A 192 -10.21 -3.03 1.70
CA ILE A 192 -10.10 -2.68 3.12
C ILE A 192 -8.84 -3.32 3.72
N ASP A 193 -8.62 -4.61 3.45
CA ASP A 193 -7.43 -5.33 3.91
C ASP A 193 -6.14 -4.72 3.36
N ASN A 194 -6.17 -4.32 2.08
CA ASN A 194 -5.07 -3.64 1.40
C ASN A 194 -4.77 -2.27 2.05
N ALA A 195 -5.80 -1.47 2.29
CA ALA A 195 -5.67 -0.16 2.91
C ALA A 195 -5.14 -0.25 4.35
N VAL A 196 -5.60 -1.26 5.11
CA VAL A 196 -5.04 -1.56 6.44
C VAL A 196 -3.57 -1.98 6.34
N PHE A 197 -3.22 -2.82 5.36
CA PHE A 197 -1.83 -3.21 5.14
C PHE A 197 -0.94 -2.01 4.84
N ASN A 198 -1.33 -1.16 3.89
CA ASN A 198 -0.63 0.09 3.56
C ASN A 198 -0.43 1.00 4.76
N LEU A 199 -1.47 1.13 5.60
CA LEU A 199 -1.41 1.93 6.82
C LEU A 199 -0.48 1.34 7.87
N ILE A 200 -0.38 0.01 7.98
CA ILE A 200 0.55 -0.68 8.89
C ILE A 200 1.99 -0.52 8.40
N ILE A 201 2.24 -0.66 7.09
CA ILE A 201 3.58 -0.52 6.52
C ILE A 201 4.02 0.94 6.36
N SER A 202 3.14 1.93 6.54
CA SER A 202 3.53 3.34 6.56
C SER A 202 4.03 3.84 7.92
N GLY A 203 3.91 3.01 8.97
CA GLY A 203 4.49 3.24 10.28
C GLY A 203 3.92 4.45 11.01
N ASP A 204 4.76 5.16 11.77
CA ASP A 204 4.37 6.34 12.55
C ASP A 204 5.15 7.59 12.07
N PRO A 205 4.88 8.12 10.86
CA PRO A 205 5.67 9.20 10.26
C PRO A 205 5.68 10.49 11.10
N GLU A 206 4.63 10.73 11.87
CA GLU A 206 4.53 11.88 12.78
C GLU A 206 5.57 11.84 13.91
N SER A 207 6.09 10.68 14.27
CA SER A 207 7.16 10.54 15.29
C SER A 207 8.47 11.23 14.89
N SER A 208 8.66 11.49 13.60
CA SER A 208 9.83 12.14 13.03
C SER A 208 9.64 13.65 12.80
N LEU A 209 8.50 14.21 13.20
CA LEU A 209 8.19 15.65 13.09
C LEU A 209 8.38 16.40 14.41
N PRO A 210 8.53 17.75 14.35
CA PRO A 210 8.45 18.59 15.54
C PRO A 210 7.08 18.49 16.22
N GLU A 211 7.06 18.50 17.56
CA GLU A 211 5.82 18.44 18.38
C GLU A 211 4.81 19.56 18.05
N GLU A 212 5.28 20.65 17.44
CA GLU A 212 4.41 21.76 17.02
C GLU A 212 3.62 21.49 15.73
N HIS A 213 3.95 20.44 14.97
CA HIS A 213 3.20 20.08 13.77
C HIS A 213 1.87 19.41 14.15
N PRO A 214 0.72 19.85 13.61
CA PRO A 214 -0.60 19.38 14.06
C PRO A 214 -0.82 17.88 13.86
N ALA A 215 -0.21 17.28 12.83
CA ALA A 215 -0.22 15.83 12.62
C ALA A 215 0.22 15.01 13.84
N THR A 216 1.19 15.51 14.62
CA THR A 216 1.70 14.82 15.82
C THR A 216 0.65 14.68 16.93
N ALA A 217 -0.41 15.48 16.87
CA ALA A 217 -1.51 15.46 17.83
C ALA A 217 -2.77 14.77 17.31
N THR A 218 -2.86 14.47 16.02
CA THR A 218 -4.10 13.95 15.41
C THR A 218 -3.94 12.64 14.67
N LEU A 219 -2.80 12.39 14.02
CA LEU A 219 -2.66 11.29 13.06
C LEU A 219 -2.80 9.92 13.72
N ASP A 220 -2.17 9.73 14.88
CA ASP A 220 -2.26 8.50 15.67
C ASP A 220 -3.70 8.17 16.07
N ASP A 221 -4.46 9.15 16.55
CA ASP A 221 -5.87 8.98 16.92
C ASP A 221 -6.72 8.60 15.70
N LEU A 222 -6.48 9.23 14.54
CA LEU A 222 -7.21 8.91 13.31
C LEU A 222 -6.90 7.49 12.83
N ARG A 223 -5.61 7.14 12.74
CA ARG A 223 -5.13 5.80 12.36
C ARG A 223 -5.70 4.73 13.29
N SER A 224 -5.52 4.90 14.60
CA SER A 224 -5.98 3.94 15.61
C SER A 224 -7.49 3.76 15.59
N SER A 225 -8.27 4.83 15.36
CA SER A 225 -9.73 4.73 15.27
C SER A 225 -10.22 3.86 14.11
N LEU A 226 -9.50 3.85 12.99
CA LEU A 226 -9.83 3.01 11.84
C LEU A 226 -9.46 1.55 12.11
N VAL A 227 -8.22 1.30 12.50
CA VAL A 227 -7.69 -0.08 12.60
C VAL A 227 -8.17 -0.80 13.85
N GLU A 228 -8.21 -0.14 15.01
CA GLU A 228 -8.56 -0.78 16.29
C GLU A 228 -10.06 -0.79 16.58
N THR A 229 -10.88 -0.14 15.75
CA THR A 229 -12.34 -0.12 15.93
C THR A 229 -13.06 -0.52 14.65
N ARG A 230 -13.10 0.34 13.63
CA ARG A 230 -13.93 0.11 12.45
C ARG A 230 -13.52 -1.13 11.65
N TYR A 231 -12.22 -1.37 11.51
CA TYR A 231 -11.72 -2.57 10.84
C TYR A 231 -12.04 -3.85 11.62
N LEU A 232 -11.98 -3.83 12.95
CA LEU A 232 -12.40 -4.97 13.76
C LEU A 232 -13.91 -5.22 13.68
N GLU A 233 -14.72 -4.16 13.58
CA GLU A 233 -16.17 -4.25 13.32
C GLU A 233 -16.42 -4.89 11.95
N TYR A 234 -15.75 -4.41 10.89
CA TYR A 234 -15.79 -5.02 9.56
C TYR A 234 -15.44 -6.52 9.58
N LEU A 235 -14.33 -6.90 10.23
CA LEU A 235 -13.93 -8.31 10.33
C LEU A 235 -14.96 -9.15 11.10
N SER A 236 -15.59 -8.59 12.13
CA SER A 236 -16.65 -9.25 12.88
C SER A 236 -17.88 -9.48 12.00
N ASP A 237 -18.32 -8.47 11.26
CA ASP A 237 -19.48 -8.54 10.38
C ASP A 237 -19.23 -9.53 9.23
N LEU A 238 -18.04 -9.51 8.63
CA LEU A 238 -17.63 -10.48 7.61
C LEU A 238 -17.61 -11.90 8.17
N GLY A 239 -17.14 -12.07 9.41
CA GLY A 239 -17.15 -13.36 10.12
C GLY A 239 -18.57 -13.89 10.36
N ASP A 240 -19.50 -13.03 10.75
CA ASP A 240 -20.91 -13.39 10.94
C ASP A 240 -21.55 -13.83 9.60
N LEU A 241 -21.25 -13.16 8.48
CA LEU A 241 -21.71 -13.57 7.15
C LEU A 241 -21.18 -14.96 6.75
N VAL A 242 -19.91 -15.25 7.02
CA VAL A 242 -19.31 -16.58 6.80
C VAL A 242 -20.08 -17.65 7.59
N VAL A 243 -20.38 -17.38 8.86
CA VAL A 243 -21.11 -18.31 9.73
C VAL A 243 -22.52 -18.54 9.20
N ASP A 244 -23.25 -17.49 8.87
CA ASP A 244 -24.62 -17.57 8.34
C ASP A 244 -24.67 -18.39 7.04
N GLN A 245 -23.71 -18.20 6.13
CA GLN A 245 -23.64 -18.96 4.87
C GLN A 245 -23.30 -20.45 5.11
N ILE A 246 -22.48 -20.76 6.11
CA ILE A 246 -22.22 -22.14 6.53
C ILE A 246 -23.49 -22.77 7.13
N GLU A 247 -24.19 -22.07 8.02
CA GLU A 247 -25.42 -22.55 8.65
C GLU A 247 -26.57 -22.77 7.65
N ALA A 248 -26.60 -22.00 6.56
CA ALA A 248 -27.55 -22.17 5.46
C ALA A 248 -27.37 -23.49 4.68
N GLY A 249 -26.24 -24.20 4.85
CA GLY A 249 -26.06 -25.58 4.39
C GLY A 249 -25.60 -25.75 2.94
N SER A 250 -25.11 -24.69 2.29
CA SER A 250 -24.42 -24.75 1.00
C SER A 250 -23.27 -23.72 0.95
N PRO A 251 -22.26 -23.86 1.82
CA PRO A 251 -21.21 -22.87 1.97
C PRO A 251 -20.45 -22.68 0.66
N PHE A 252 -20.55 -21.48 0.11
CA PHE A 252 -19.73 -21.01 -1.01
C PHE A 252 -19.83 -21.84 -2.31
N VAL A 253 -20.94 -22.57 -2.53
CA VAL A 253 -21.08 -23.52 -3.66
C VAL A 253 -21.57 -22.85 -4.95
N GLU A 254 -22.61 -22.02 -4.85
CA GLU A 254 -23.20 -21.31 -5.99
C GLU A 254 -23.17 -19.81 -5.70
N GLY A 255 -22.85 -19.00 -6.72
CA GLY A 255 -23.02 -17.55 -6.66
C GLY A 255 -24.50 -17.13 -6.72
N PRO A 256 -24.81 -15.84 -6.52
CA PRO A 256 -26.19 -15.33 -6.57
C PRO A 256 -26.87 -15.57 -7.93
N ASP A 257 -26.10 -15.73 -8.99
CA ASP A 257 -26.53 -16.02 -10.36
C ASP A 257 -26.71 -17.52 -10.65
N GLY A 258 -26.40 -18.39 -9.68
CA GLY A 258 -26.49 -19.84 -9.79
C GLY A 258 -25.31 -20.51 -10.52
N GLN A 259 -24.20 -19.79 -10.76
CA GLN A 259 -22.96 -20.40 -11.26
C GLN A 259 -22.21 -21.11 -10.14
N GLU A 260 -21.64 -22.29 -10.43
CA GLU A 260 -20.72 -22.98 -9.53
C GLU A 260 -19.45 -22.13 -9.35
N ARG A 261 -18.98 -22.00 -8.12
CA ARG A 261 -17.75 -21.26 -7.82
C ARG A 261 -16.52 -22.10 -8.09
N ASN A 262 -15.44 -21.43 -8.50
CA ASN A 262 -14.14 -22.08 -8.60
C ASN A 262 -13.61 -22.32 -7.18
N HIS A 263 -13.33 -23.56 -6.84
CA HIS A 263 -12.70 -23.92 -5.58
C HIS A 263 -11.28 -24.42 -5.79
N ALA A 264 -10.34 -24.08 -4.90
CA ALA A 264 -8.92 -24.45 -5.02
C ALA A 264 -8.70 -25.95 -5.33
N HIS A 265 -9.53 -26.83 -4.77
CA HIS A 265 -9.43 -28.28 -4.98
C HIS A 265 -9.76 -28.75 -6.40
N GLN A 266 -10.41 -27.90 -7.19
CA GLN A 266 -10.82 -28.12 -8.59
C GLN A 266 -9.76 -27.63 -9.59
N PHE A 267 -8.79 -26.82 -9.16
CA PHE A 267 -7.81 -26.13 -10.03
C PHE A 267 -7.16 -27.04 -11.07
N PHE A 268 -6.55 -28.14 -10.62
CA PHE A 268 -5.87 -29.08 -11.52
C PHE A 268 -6.80 -29.76 -12.52
N ALA A 269 -8.10 -29.88 -12.21
CA ALA A 269 -9.09 -30.49 -13.09
C ALA A 269 -9.60 -29.49 -14.14
N GLU A 270 -9.75 -28.22 -13.76
CA GLU A 270 -10.21 -27.15 -14.66
C GLU A 270 -9.11 -26.68 -15.60
N GLU A 271 -7.89 -26.52 -15.08
CA GLU A 271 -6.71 -26.16 -15.88
C GLU A 271 -6.07 -27.37 -16.57
N GLN A 272 -6.70 -28.55 -16.52
CA GLN A 272 -6.11 -29.80 -17.02
C GLN A 272 -5.65 -29.68 -18.48
N GLU A 273 -6.37 -28.96 -19.34
CA GLU A 273 -6.00 -28.76 -20.75
C GLU A 273 -4.69 -28.00 -20.93
N TYR A 274 -4.34 -27.13 -19.98
CA TYR A 274 -3.12 -26.33 -19.97
C TYR A 274 -1.99 -26.91 -19.12
N LEU A 275 -2.33 -27.92 -18.32
CA LEU A 275 -1.40 -28.69 -17.49
C LEU A 275 -1.01 -30.03 -18.13
N GLN A 276 -1.31 -30.27 -19.41
CA GLN A 276 -1.00 -31.55 -20.09
C GLN A 276 0.49 -31.71 -20.43
N SER A 277 0.90 -32.93 -20.76
CA SER A 277 2.27 -33.23 -21.17
C SER A 277 2.61 -32.53 -22.49
N GLY A 278 3.64 -31.68 -22.48
CA GLY A 278 4.15 -30.98 -23.67
C GLY A 278 4.17 -29.47 -23.53
N GLN A 279 3.46 -28.91 -22.54
CA GLN A 279 3.55 -27.50 -22.17
C GLN A 279 4.60 -27.27 -21.09
N SER A 280 5.26 -26.13 -21.19
CA SER A 280 6.15 -25.59 -20.18
C SER A 280 5.34 -24.81 -19.14
N VAL A 281 5.24 -25.31 -17.91
CA VAL A 281 4.40 -24.73 -16.84
C VAL A 281 5.20 -24.49 -15.56
N ALA A 282 5.07 -23.29 -15.01
CA ALA A 282 5.52 -22.94 -13.67
C ALA A 282 4.33 -22.77 -12.72
N LEU A 283 4.35 -23.45 -11.58
CA LEU A 283 3.44 -23.22 -10.46
C LEU A 283 4.24 -22.59 -9.34
N PHE A 284 3.80 -21.43 -8.86
CA PHE A 284 4.29 -20.78 -7.66
C PHE A 284 3.21 -20.96 -6.59
N ILE A 285 3.47 -21.82 -5.60
CA ILE A 285 2.57 -22.04 -4.48
C ILE A 285 3.11 -21.21 -3.31
N VAL A 286 2.39 -20.14 -2.98
CA VAL A 286 2.78 -19.16 -1.97
C VAL A 286 1.93 -19.37 -0.73
N ASP A 287 2.57 -19.78 0.36
CA ASP A 287 1.94 -20.00 1.65
C ASP A 287 1.40 -18.69 2.22
N ALA A 288 0.16 -18.69 2.70
CA ALA A 288 -0.47 -17.54 3.34
C ALA A 288 -0.52 -16.25 2.49
N LEU A 289 -0.52 -16.33 1.15
CA LEU A 289 -0.68 -15.14 0.30
C LEU A 289 -2.13 -14.66 0.35
N ARG A 290 -2.36 -13.58 1.10
CA ARG A 290 -3.68 -12.91 1.21
C ARG A 290 -4.12 -12.32 -0.12
N PHE A 291 -5.43 -12.14 -0.31
CA PHE A 291 -6.02 -11.80 -1.60
C PHE A 291 -5.60 -10.42 -2.12
N ASP A 292 -5.57 -9.42 -1.25
CA ASP A 292 -5.02 -8.08 -1.53
C ASP A 292 -3.53 -8.14 -1.94
N LEU A 293 -2.71 -8.91 -1.22
CA LEU A 293 -1.29 -9.07 -1.54
C LEU A 293 -1.08 -9.81 -2.87
N ALA A 294 -1.99 -10.71 -3.24
CA ALA A 294 -2.00 -11.33 -4.56
C ALA A 294 -2.29 -10.31 -5.67
N HIS A 295 -3.19 -9.36 -5.42
CA HIS A 295 -3.47 -8.25 -6.34
C HIS A 295 -2.24 -7.34 -6.52
N GLU A 296 -1.60 -6.94 -5.42
CA GLU A 296 -0.35 -6.15 -5.48
C GLU A 296 0.77 -6.89 -6.24
N LEU A 297 0.90 -8.21 -6.02
CA LEU A 297 1.84 -9.05 -6.74
C LEU A 297 1.53 -9.10 -8.24
N ALA A 298 0.26 -9.21 -8.62
CA ALA A 298 -0.16 -9.21 -10.03
C ALA A 298 0.18 -7.87 -10.71
N GLU A 299 -0.12 -6.74 -10.07
CA GLU A 299 0.24 -5.40 -10.57
C GLU A 299 1.77 -5.23 -10.71
N SER A 300 2.54 -5.71 -9.74
CA SER A 300 4.00 -5.70 -9.82
C SER A 300 4.51 -6.47 -11.04
N ILE A 301 3.96 -7.67 -11.30
CA ILE A 301 4.33 -8.48 -12.47
C ILE A 301 3.90 -7.80 -13.77
N ARG A 302 2.70 -7.21 -13.86
CA ARG A 302 2.25 -6.46 -15.04
C ARG A 302 3.22 -5.31 -15.38
N ARG A 303 3.68 -4.60 -14.35
CA ARG A 303 4.62 -3.48 -14.48
C ARG A 303 6.01 -3.95 -14.92
N GLU A 304 6.55 -4.99 -14.31
CA GLU A 304 7.90 -5.48 -14.60
C GLU A 304 7.99 -6.29 -15.90
N LEU A 305 6.98 -7.12 -16.17
CA LEU A 305 6.91 -8.03 -17.31
C LEU A 305 5.74 -7.66 -18.25
N SER A 306 5.73 -6.43 -18.73
CA SER A 306 4.70 -5.87 -19.64
C SER A 306 4.44 -6.64 -20.96
N HIS A 307 5.22 -7.69 -21.25
CA HIS A 307 5.04 -8.55 -22.40
C HIS A 307 4.17 -9.79 -22.10
N LEU A 308 3.85 -10.04 -20.83
CA LEU A 308 2.97 -11.12 -20.39
C LEU A 308 1.52 -10.62 -20.24
N GLU A 309 0.58 -11.53 -20.47
CA GLU A 309 -0.82 -11.36 -20.10
C GLU A 309 -1.00 -11.91 -18.68
N VAL A 310 -1.52 -11.08 -17.76
CA VAL A 310 -1.67 -11.41 -16.34
C VAL A 310 -3.15 -11.31 -15.98
N ASP A 311 -3.77 -12.48 -15.76
CA ASP A 311 -5.16 -12.62 -15.35
C ASP A 311 -5.25 -12.94 -13.86
N GLU A 312 -6.24 -12.35 -13.20
CA GLU A 312 -6.60 -12.63 -11.81
C GLU A 312 -7.96 -13.31 -11.77
N ASN A 313 -8.08 -14.34 -10.94
CA ASN A 313 -9.34 -15.05 -10.74
C ASN A 313 -9.46 -15.40 -9.26
N ALA A 314 -10.62 -15.12 -8.67
CA ALA A 314 -10.90 -15.53 -7.30
C ALA A 314 -11.28 -17.01 -7.22
N TRP A 315 -10.63 -17.73 -6.31
CA TRP A 315 -10.87 -19.14 -6.04
C TRP A 315 -11.13 -19.32 -4.55
N VAL A 316 -12.22 -20.00 -4.21
CA VAL A 316 -12.56 -20.30 -2.82
C VAL A 316 -11.56 -21.31 -2.26
N GLY A 317 -10.91 -20.95 -1.16
CA GLY A 317 -9.97 -21.81 -0.43
C GLY A 317 -10.62 -23.06 0.18
N SER A 318 -9.82 -23.90 0.82
CA SER A 318 -10.34 -25.04 1.57
C SER A 318 -10.92 -24.63 2.93
N PHE A 319 -11.89 -25.40 3.42
CA PHE A 319 -12.32 -25.37 4.80
C PHE A 319 -12.02 -26.73 5.46
N PRO A 320 -11.26 -26.79 6.57
CA PRO A 320 -10.56 -25.70 7.26
C PRO A 320 -9.52 -24.97 6.38
N SER A 321 -9.26 -23.71 6.71
CA SER A 321 -8.32 -22.83 5.98
C SER A 321 -6.91 -22.90 6.57
N ASP A 322 -6.45 -24.10 6.96
CA ASP A 322 -5.08 -24.32 7.42
C ASP A 322 -4.22 -24.84 6.26
N THR A 323 -2.91 -24.60 6.35
CA THR A 323 -1.89 -24.97 5.36
C THR A 323 -2.00 -26.40 4.84
N GLU A 324 -2.27 -27.37 5.72
CA GLU A 324 -2.33 -28.77 5.32
C GLU A 324 -3.51 -29.06 4.37
N PHE A 325 -4.66 -28.43 4.60
CA PHE A 325 -5.87 -28.55 3.79
C PHE A 325 -5.74 -27.74 2.51
N GLY A 326 -5.22 -26.52 2.58
CA GLY A 326 -5.02 -25.66 1.41
C GLY A 326 -4.04 -26.28 0.41
N LYS A 327 -2.86 -26.71 0.89
CA LYS A 327 -1.88 -27.40 0.02
C LYS A 327 -2.37 -28.76 -0.46
N ALA A 328 -3.26 -29.43 0.30
CA ALA A 328 -3.91 -30.65 -0.15
C ALA A 328 -4.91 -30.40 -1.29
N ALA A 329 -5.69 -29.31 -1.21
CA ALA A 329 -6.57 -28.87 -2.27
C ALA A 329 -5.77 -28.56 -3.55
N LEU A 330 -4.63 -27.88 -3.40
CA LEU A 330 -3.67 -27.57 -4.48
C LEU A 330 -2.69 -28.72 -4.81
N THR A 331 -3.13 -29.97 -4.68
CA THR A 331 -2.34 -31.15 -5.10
C THR A 331 -2.95 -31.75 -6.38
N PRO A 332 -2.16 -32.25 -7.35
CA PRO A 332 -2.69 -32.90 -8.54
C PRO A 332 -3.75 -33.99 -8.26
N GLY A 333 -4.79 -34.05 -9.09
CA GLY A 333 -5.87 -35.04 -8.99
C GLY A 333 -7.17 -34.58 -9.65
N SER A 334 -8.13 -35.49 -9.82
CA SER A 334 -9.47 -35.14 -10.35
C SER A 334 -10.27 -34.31 -9.33
N LYS A 335 -11.25 -33.52 -9.79
CA LYS A 335 -12.06 -32.66 -8.90
C LYS A 335 -12.72 -33.36 -7.70
N PHE A 336 -13.13 -34.62 -7.87
CA PHE A 336 -13.76 -35.42 -6.81
C PHE A 336 -12.77 -36.14 -5.89
N SER A 337 -11.47 -35.89 -6.04
CA SER A 337 -10.43 -36.62 -5.30
C SER A 337 -10.07 -35.99 -3.97
N TYR A 338 -10.44 -34.73 -3.74
CA TYR A 338 -10.26 -34.04 -2.47
C TYR A 338 -11.39 -34.36 -1.52
N ASN A 339 -11.05 -34.70 -0.28
CA ASN A 339 -12.01 -34.86 0.79
C ASN A 339 -11.38 -34.45 2.11
N VAL A 340 -12.20 -34.10 3.10
CA VAL A 340 -11.78 -33.94 4.49
C VAL A 340 -12.45 -35.03 5.30
N GLU A 341 -11.65 -35.84 5.99
CA GLU A 341 -12.15 -36.94 6.82
C GLU A 341 -11.75 -36.76 8.28
N MET A 342 -12.44 -37.48 9.16
CA MET A 342 -12.08 -37.56 10.57
C MET A 342 -11.30 -38.87 10.79
N ASP A 343 -10.02 -38.76 11.15
CA ASP A 343 -9.16 -39.89 11.47
C ASP A 343 -8.68 -39.77 12.92
N ASP A 344 -8.97 -40.80 13.74
CA ASP A 344 -8.67 -40.83 15.19
C ASP A 344 -9.07 -39.56 16.00
N GLY A 345 -10.07 -38.81 15.52
CA GLY A 345 -10.57 -37.60 16.19
C GLY A 345 -9.94 -36.29 15.72
N GLU A 346 -9.06 -36.36 14.72
CA GLU A 346 -8.46 -35.22 14.03
C GLU A 346 -9.00 -35.12 12.60
N LEU A 347 -9.19 -33.90 12.10
CA LEU A 347 -9.52 -33.70 10.69
C LEU A 347 -8.26 -33.93 9.86
N VAL A 348 -8.37 -34.68 8.76
CA VAL A 348 -7.25 -34.94 7.86
C VAL A 348 -7.67 -34.68 6.40
N PRO A 349 -6.82 -34.03 5.60
CA PRO A 349 -7.09 -33.87 4.18
C PRO A 349 -6.72 -35.14 3.41
N GLU A 350 -7.58 -35.54 2.49
CA GLU A 350 -7.33 -36.66 1.58
C GLU A 350 -7.22 -36.20 0.14
N ARG A 351 -6.32 -36.86 -0.61
CA ARG A 351 -6.27 -36.78 -2.07
C ARG A 351 -6.25 -38.19 -2.66
N ASN A 352 -7.22 -38.46 -3.53
CA ASN A 352 -7.48 -39.78 -4.11
C ASN A 352 -7.79 -40.85 -3.03
N GLY A 353 -8.63 -40.52 -2.05
CA GLY A 353 -9.14 -41.44 -1.02
C GLY A 353 -8.07 -41.93 -0.04
N ARG A 354 -7.08 -41.09 0.25
CA ARG A 354 -6.01 -41.36 1.20
C ARG A 354 -5.42 -40.04 1.69
N HIS A 355 -5.13 -39.95 2.98
CA HIS A 355 -4.42 -38.82 3.61
C HIS A 355 -3.19 -38.33 2.81
N ILE A 356 -3.17 -37.03 2.48
CA ILE A 356 -2.10 -36.37 1.76
C ILE A 356 -1.12 -35.68 2.71
N THR A 357 0.13 -36.12 2.71
CA THR A 357 1.23 -35.51 3.47
C THR A 357 2.17 -34.75 2.54
N ASN A 358 3.07 -33.91 3.08
CA ASN A 358 4.09 -33.23 2.29
C ASN A 358 4.91 -34.19 1.41
N TYR A 359 5.38 -35.30 1.99
CA TYR A 359 6.11 -36.34 1.26
C TYR A 359 5.29 -36.91 0.10
N ARG A 360 4.01 -37.15 0.32
CA ARG A 360 3.15 -37.74 -0.70
C ARG A 360 2.75 -36.75 -1.78
N ARG A 361 2.60 -35.46 -1.45
CA ARG A 361 2.41 -34.38 -2.42
C ARG A 361 3.60 -34.28 -3.37
N GLU A 362 4.80 -34.26 -2.80
CA GLU A 362 6.05 -34.31 -3.56
C GLU A 362 6.12 -35.54 -4.46
N GLU A 363 5.78 -36.73 -3.94
CA GLU A 363 5.74 -37.98 -4.72
C GLU A 363 4.75 -37.90 -5.89
N LEU A 364 3.54 -37.37 -5.67
CA LEU A 364 2.54 -37.20 -6.73
C LEU A 364 3.01 -36.23 -7.81
N LEU A 365 3.53 -35.07 -7.42
CA LEU A 365 4.07 -34.08 -8.36
C LEU A 365 5.23 -34.67 -9.18
N LYS A 366 6.18 -35.36 -8.55
CA LYS A 366 7.30 -36.00 -9.25
C LYS A 366 6.85 -37.12 -10.17
N ASN A 367 5.87 -37.92 -9.77
CA ASN A 367 5.29 -38.98 -10.62
C ASN A 367 4.58 -38.41 -11.85
N ASP A 368 4.00 -37.20 -11.72
CA ASP A 368 3.39 -36.44 -12.82
C ASP A 368 4.43 -35.60 -13.61
N GLY A 369 5.72 -35.79 -13.34
CA GLY A 369 6.83 -35.18 -14.08
C GLY A 369 7.16 -33.74 -13.69
N TRP A 370 6.68 -33.27 -12.54
CA TRP A 370 7.04 -31.96 -12.00
C TRP A 370 8.38 -31.98 -11.28
N SER A 371 9.11 -30.88 -11.41
CA SER A 371 10.21 -30.53 -10.50
C SER A 371 9.61 -29.90 -9.27
N TYR A 372 9.81 -30.52 -8.12
CA TYR A 372 9.40 -29.97 -6.84
C TYR A 372 10.56 -29.18 -6.26
N ILE A 373 10.39 -27.89 -6.04
CA ILE A 373 11.41 -26.97 -5.53
C ILE A 373 10.84 -26.24 -4.33
N MET A 374 11.60 -26.19 -3.24
CA MET A 374 11.29 -25.35 -2.08
C MET A 374 12.17 -24.10 -2.12
N GLU A 375 11.71 -23.01 -1.51
CA GLU A 375 12.47 -21.77 -1.33
C GLU A 375 13.91 -21.99 -0.82
N ASP A 376 14.09 -22.85 0.18
CA ASP A 376 15.38 -23.14 0.82
C ASP A 376 16.30 -24.06 -0.02
N ASP A 377 15.88 -24.48 -1.22
CA ASP A 377 16.63 -25.41 -2.05
C ASP A 377 17.72 -24.69 -2.86
N GLU A 378 18.96 -24.76 -2.36
CA GLU A 378 20.14 -24.15 -2.99
C GLU A 378 20.44 -24.71 -4.40
N ASP A 379 19.99 -25.94 -4.70
CA ASP A 379 20.21 -26.64 -5.97
C ASP A 379 19.07 -26.39 -6.99
N LYS A 380 19.07 -25.17 -7.55
CA LYS A 380 18.14 -24.63 -8.59
C LYS A 380 18.05 -25.43 -9.91
N THR A 381 18.56 -26.66 -9.98
CA THR A 381 18.62 -27.50 -11.20
C THR A 381 17.24 -27.81 -11.79
N GLY A 382 16.19 -27.83 -10.95
CA GLY A 382 14.81 -28.13 -11.37
C GLY A 382 14.19 -27.09 -12.30
N TRP A 383 14.65 -25.83 -12.28
CA TRP A 383 14.11 -24.75 -13.11
C TRP A 383 14.33 -24.95 -14.62
N SER A 384 15.22 -25.85 -15.02
CA SER A 384 15.46 -26.20 -16.42
C SER A 384 14.44 -27.20 -17.00
N ASN A 385 13.57 -27.75 -16.17
CA ASN A 385 12.52 -28.67 -16.60
C ASN A 385 11.28 -27.90 -17.08
N THR A 386 10.50 -28.53 -17.95
CA THR A 386 9.26 -27.93 -18.50
C THR A 386 8.11 -27.88 -17.49
N ARG A 387 8.26 -28.45 -16.30
CA ARG A 387 7.21 -28.46 -15.28
C ARG A 387 7.86 -28.21 -13.94
N VAL A 388 7.55 -27.09 -13.32
CA VAL A 388 8.11 -26.68 -12.03
C VAL A 388 6.98 -26.32 -11.08
N ALA A 389 7.03 -26.89 -9.89
CA ALA A 389 6.22 -26.49 -8.75
C ALA A 389 7.17 -25.94 -7.68
N TYR A 390 7.10 -24.64 -7.48
CA TYR A 390 7.92 -23.88 -6.55
C TYR A 390 7.07 -23.49 -5.33
N TYR A 391 7.51 -23.90 -4.15
CA TYR A 391 6.84 -23.60 -2.89
C TYR A 391 7.60 -22.52 -2.12
N TRP A 392 6.88 -21.47 -1.73
CA TRP A 392 7.37 -20.34 -0.96
C TRP A 392 6.60 -20.27 0.36
N ASN A 393 7.28 -20.39 1.50
CA ASN A 393 6.63 -20.47 2.82
C ASN A 393 6.95 -19.28 3.74
N ASP A 394 7.65 -18.27 3.23
CA ASP A 394 8.23 -17.21 4.05
C ASP A 394 7.19 -16.28 4.70
N ILE A 395 6.07 -16.01 4.00
CA ILE A 395 5.01 -15.12 4.51
C ILE A 395 4.42 -15.69 5.80
N ASP A 396 4.00 -16.97 5.77
CA ASP A 396 3.42 -17.67 6.90
C ASP A 396 4.38 -17.76 8.11
N LYS A 397 5.62 -18.22 7.87
CA LYS A 397 6.67 -18.29 8.91
C LYS A 397 6.87 -16.94 9.61
N THR A 398 6.84 -15.85 8.85
CA THR A 398 7.05 -14.51 9.39
C THR A 398 5.85 -14.05 10.22
N GLY A 399 4.63 -14.30 9.74
CA GLY A 399 3.40 -13.99 10.47
C GLY A 399 3.33 -14.71 11.83
N GLU A 400 3.84 -15.94 11.93
CA GLU A 400 3.89 -16.70 13.18
C GLU A 400 5.05 -16.28 14.11
N GLU A 401 6.23 -15.97 13.57
CA GLU A 401 7.46 -15.81 14.36
C GLU A 401 7.82 -14.36 14.71
N GLU A 402 7.43 -13.35 13.90
CA GLU A 402 8.01 -12.00 13.97
C GLU A 402 6.96 -10.88 14.05
N LEU A 403 6.23 -10.78 15.17
CA LEU A 403 5.20 -9.77 15.40
C LEU A 403 5.72 -8.33 15.68
N THR A 404 7.03 -8.12 15.74
CA THR A 404 7.60 -6.87 16.28
C THR A 404 7.94 -5.80 15.23
N ASP A 405 8.08 -6.16 13.95
CA ASP A 405 8.48 -5.25 12.85
C ASP A 405 7.72 -5.57 11.54
N PHE A 406 6.38 -5.60 11.62
CA PHE A 406 5.50 -5.95 10.50
C PHE A 406 5.76 -5.10 9.24
N GLU A 407 6.05 -3.81 9.42
CA GLU A 407 6.30 -2.84 8.35
C GLU A 407 7.43 -3.28 7.42
N ALA A 408 8.65 -3.41 7.95
CA ALA A 408 9.82 -3.77 7.16
C ALA A 408 9.73 -5.21 6.64
N LEU A 409 9.15 -6.11 7.43
CA LEU A 409 9.13 -7.54 7.11
C LEU A 409 8.20 -7.89 5.96
N PHE A 410 7.01 -7.29 5.85
CA PHE A 410 6.06 -7.66 4.79
C PHE A 410 6.34 -6.93 3.46
N SER A 411 6.68 -5.63 3.50
CA SER A 411 7.01 -4.87 2.28
C SER A 411 8.18 -5.50 1.52
N ASP A 412 9.27 -5.84 2.24
CA ASP A 412 10.44 -6.48 1.63
C ASP A 412 10.12 -7.86 1.04
N ARG A 413 9.18 -8.60 1.63
CA ARG A 413 8.83 -9.98 1.23
C ARG A 413 7.95 -10.02 -0.01
N ILE A 414 6.96 -9.13 -0.14
CA ILE A 414 6.16 -9.02 -1.38
C ILE A 414 7.04 -8.58 -2.56
N GLU A 415 7.93 -7.61 -2.34
CA GLU A 415 8.92 -7.25 -3.36
C GLU A 415 9.90 -8.40 -3.67
N ALA A 416 10.34 -9.14 -2.65
CA ALA A 416 11.24 -10.28 -2.84
C ALA A 416 10.58 -11.39 -3.66
N ILE A 417 9.33 -11.75 -3.35
CA ILE A 417 8.62 -12.80 -4.08
C ILE A 417 8.30 -12.35 -5.51
N ALA A 418 7.85 -11.10 -5.71
CA ALA A 418 7.63 -10.53 -7.04
C ALA A 418 8.91 -10.60 -7.88
N ARG A 419 10.04 -10.16 -7.32
CA ARG A 419 11.35 -10.19 -7.99
C ARG A 419 11.76 -11.61 -8.38
N ILE A 420 11.56 -12.59 -7.50
CA ILE A 420 11.90 -13.99 -7.77
C ILE A 420 11.00 -14.55 -8.86
N ILE A 421 9.70 -14.32 -8.78
CA ILE A 421 8.74 -14.75 -9.80
C ILE A 421 9.13 -14.12 -11.14
N CYS A 422 9.32 -12.80 -11.20
CA CYS A 422 9.73 -12.09 -12.41
C CYS A 422 11.04 -12.64 -13.00
N GLU A 423 12.05 -12.87 -12.15
CA GLU A 423 13.33 -13.47 -12.58
C GLU A 423 13.11 -14.85 -13.22
N LYS A 424 12.25 -15.69 -12.64
CA LYS A 424 11.99 -17.05 -13.14
C LYS A 424 11.13 -17.08 -14.38
N LEU A 425 10.21 -16.14 -14.52
CA LEU A 425 9.40 -15.98 -15.72
C LEU A 425 10.25 -15.47 -16.89
N ASP A 426 11.14 -14.50 -16.67
CA ASP A 426 12.01 -13.92 -17.72
C ASP A 426 13.13 -14.89 -18.18
N GLN A 427 13.63 -15.74 -17.28
CA GLN A 427 14.66 -16.75 -17.60
C GLN A 427 14.12 -17.98 -18.34
N GLY A 428 12.84 -18.29 -18.22
CA GLY A 428 12.24 -19.51 -18.74
C GLY A 428 11.39 -19.27 -19.99
N GLU A 429 11.28 -20.29 -20.84
CA GLU A 429 10.27 -20.32 -21.90
C GLU A 429 9.06 -21.06 -21.34
N TRP A 430 8.13 -20.32 -20.74
CA TRP A 430 6.91 -20.85 -20.14
C TRP A 430 5.71 -20.64 -21.09
N ASP A 431 4.93 -21.69 -21.31
CA ASP A 431 3.63 -21.56 -21.98
C ASP A 431 2.60 -20.95 -21.01
N ARG A 432 2.71 -21.28 -19.72
CA ARG A 432 1.88 -20.73 -18.63
C ARG A 432 2.62 -20.68 -17.30
N ALA A 433 2.21 -19.74 -16.47
CA ALA A 433 2.56 -19.69 -15.06
C ALA A 433 1.32 -19.44 -14.22
N TYR A 434 1.28 -20.04 -13.03
CA TYR A 434 0.21 -19.83 -12.06
C TYR A 434 0.82 -19.48 -10.71
N ILE A 435 0.26 -18.48 -10.06
CA ILE A 435 0.58 -18.13 -8.67
C ILE A 435 -0.66 -18.51 -7.86
N LEU A 436 -0.48 -19.41 -6.90
CA LEU A 436 -1.55 -20.05 -6.16
C LEU A 436 -1.28 -19.88 -4.66
N SER A 437 -2.33 -19.59 -3.91
CA SER A 437 -2.28 -19.51 -2.45
C SER A 437 -3.12 -20.61 -1.83
N ASP A 438 -2.64 -21.17 -0.73
CA ASP A 438 -3.34 -22.23 0.00
C ASP A 438 -4.30 -21.68 1.05
N HIS A 439 -3.95 -20.58 1.71
CA HIS A 439 -4.80 -19.78 2.59
C HIS A 439 -4.33 -18.31 2.62
N GLY A 440 -5.06 -17.46 3.34
CA GLY A 440 -4.62 -16.12 3.72
C GLY A 440 -4.45 -16.01 5.24
N PHE A 441 -4.15 -14.81 5.71
CA PHE A 441 -4.15 -14.46 7.13
C PHE A 441 -5.01 -13.22 7.37
N VAL A 442 -5.37 -12.96 8.62
CA VAL A 442 -6.01 -11.70 9.03
C VAL A 442 -4.98 -10.85 9.75
N SER A 443 -4.85 -9.59 9.33
CA SER A 443 -4.02 -8.62 10.04
C SER A 443 -4.77 -8.17 11.28
N LEU A 444 -4.32 -8.51 12.49
CA LEU A 444 -4.90 -7.95 13.70
C LEU A 444 -4.03 -6.79 14.18
N PRO A 445 -4.56 -5.57 14.32
CA PRO A 445 -3.84 -4.47 14.97
C PRO A 445 -3.52 -4.83 16.43
N LYS A 446 -2.47 -4.19 16.97
CA LYS A 446 -1.82 -4.57 18.24
C LYS A 446 -2.68 -4.42 19.50
#